data_AF-Q813C4-F1
#
_entry.id   AF-Q813C4-F1
#
_cell.length_a   1.000
_cell.length_b   1.000
_cell.length_c   1.000
_cell.angle_alpha   90.00
_cell.angle_beta   90.00
_cell.angle_gamma   90.00
#
_symmetry.space_group_name_H-M   'P 1'
#
loop_
_entity.id
_entity.type
_entity.pdbx_description
1 polymer ?
#
loop_
_entity_poly.entity_id
_entity_poly.type
_entity_poly.pdbx_seq_one_letter_code
_entity_poly.pdbx_strand_id
1 'polypeptide(L)'
;MPDGSVVRSGTNYSGKFQEAHDASKASIQSRVSNLESGGVKGTGNREAEVPPAFKQEEFASTYESRFKQTPAETNSNVVFEGVRGESLCTLKPPPDPTLQKILNEAGINGIEYKNGVPDFSPVAKAQLEIDYMLGGKGAKGNTARDYNFKQANERLADQLNNSPELANQFGMEAGGITAKDIEKYRVKNKLTWHELNDGVTIQLVPTEINAKFGHLGGVGEINAGAFEPGGFANK
;
A
#
# COMPACT_ATOMS: atom_id res chain seq x y z
N MET A 1 43.42 25.87 -42.36
CA MET A 1 42.01 25.54 -42.07
C MET A 1 41.90 24.04 -41.93
N PRO A 2 41.39 23.52 -40.80
CA PRO A 2 40.89 22.15 -40.72
C PRO A 2 39.39 22.09 -40.37
N ASP A 3 38.64 21.48 -41.28
CA ASP A 3 37.64 20.41 -41.09
C ASP A 3 36.98 20.27 -39.69
N GLY A 4 35.66 20.44 -39.66
CA GLY A 4 34.80 20.15 -38.53
C GLY A 4 34.21 18.74 -38.56
N SER A 5 34.49 17.97 -37.51
CA SER A 5 33.69 16.79 -37.13
C SER A 5 33.15 16.98 -35.72
N VAL A 6 31.82 16.98 -35.59
CA VAL A 6 31.10 17.05 -34.31
C VAL A 6 30.76 15.62 -33.89
N VAL A 7 31.41 15.11 -32.84
CA VAL A 7 31.03 13.84 -32.20
C VAL A 7 30.00 14.14 -31.11
N ARG A 8 28.75 13.71 -31.31
CA ARG A 8 27.71 13.73 -30.27
C ARG A 8 27.96 12.56 -29.29
N SER A 9 28.38 12.86 -28.07
CA SER A 9 28.41 11.87 -26.98
C SER A 9 27.01 11.69 -26.41
N GLY A 10 26.32 10.63 -26.81
CA GLY A 10 25.09 10.18 -26.16
C GLY A 10 25.40 9.46 -24.85
N THR A 11 24.99 10.01 -23.71
CA THR A 11 24.98 9.29 -22.43
C THR A 11 23.89 8.22 -22.47
N ASN A 12 24.29 6.95 -22.50
CA ASN A 12 23.40 5.78 -22.38
C ASN A 12 22.82 5.71 -20.97
N TYR A 13 21.66 6.34 -20.77
CA TYR A 13 20.87 6.26 -19.54
C TYR A 13 20.20 4.89 -19.34
N SER A 14 20.07 4.05 -20.39
CA SER A 14 19.31 2.79 -20.32
C SER A 14 19.98 1.69 -19.51
N GLY A 15 21.32 1.64 -19.45
CA GLY A 15 22.04 0.56 -18.75
C GLY A 15 21.91 0.62 -17.23
N LYS A 16 21.90 1.83 -16.65
CA LYS A 16 21.85 2.01 -15.19
C LYS A 16 20.46 1.70 -14.59
N PHE A 17 19.38 1.91 -15.35
CA PHE A 17 18.04 1.53 -14.91
C PHE A 17 17.85 0.01 -14.90
N GLN A 18 18.46 -0.71 -15.85
CA GLN A 18 18.37 -2.16 -15.91
C GLN A 18 19.12 -2.82 -14.75
N GLU A 19 20.33 -2.36 -14.44
CA GLU A 19 21.10 -2.86 -13.29
C GLU A 19 20.40 -2.60 -11.95
N ALA A 20 19.81 -1.42 -11.76
CA ALA A 20 19.04 -1.10 -10.55
C ALA A 20 17.74 -1.94 -10.45
N HIS A 21 17.08 -2.18 -11.58
CA HIS A 21 15.88 -3.03 -11.67
C HIS A 21 16.20 -4.49 -11.33
N ASP A 22 17.30 -5.03 -11.86
CA ASP A 22 17.69 -6.43 -11.65
C ASP A 22 18.21 -6.65 -10.22
N ALA A 23 18.92 -5.67 -9.64
CA ALA A 23 19.32 -5.67 -8.23
C ALA A 23 18.12 -5.61 -7.28
N SER A 24 17.11 -4.77 -7.59
CA SER A 24 15.86 -4.71 -6.83
C SER A 24 15.10 -6.04 -6.90
N LYS A 25 15.01 -6.64 -8.08
CA LYS A 25 14.35 -7.94 -8.29
C LYS A 25 15.03 -9.07 -7.50
N ALA A 26 16.36 -9.10 -7.46
CA ALA A 26 17.12 -10.08 -6.69
C ALA A 26 16.96 -9.88 -5.17
N SER A 27 16.96 -8.64 -4.69
CA SER A 27 16.71 -8.32 -3.28
C SER A 27 15.30 -8.72 -2.86
N ILE A 28 14.29 -8.47 -3.71
CA ILE A 28 12.89 -8.82 -3.43
C ILE A 28 12.69 -10.35 -3.46
N GLN A 29 13.28 -11.08 -4.41
CA GLN A 29 13.21 -12.55 -4.42
C GLN A 29 13.78 -13.18 -3.14
N SER A 30 14.85 -12.61 -2.58
CA SER A 30 15.42 -13.06 -1.31
C SER A 30 14.54 -12.79 -0.08
N ARG A 31 13.66 -11.77 -0.16
CA ARG A 31 12.69 -11.44 0.90
C ARG A 31 11.42 -12.28 0.79
N VAL A 32 10.98 -12.59 -0.42
CA VAL A 32 9.80 -13.44 -0.67
C VAL A 32 10.03 -14.87 -0.16
N SER A 33 11.24 -15.43 -0.29
CA SER A 33 11.56 -16.75 0.29
C SER A 33 11.43 -16.82 1.81
N ASN A 34 11.49 -15.70 2.52
CA ASN A 34 11.29 -15.66 3.98
C ASN A 34 9.80 -15.60 4.37
N LEU A 35 8.92 -15.15 3.47
CA LEU A 35 7.47 -15.10 3.68
C LEU A 35 6.76 -16.45 3.47
N GLU A 36 7.39 -17.40 2.77
CA GLU A 36 6.85 -18.76 2.55
C GLU A 36 6.80 -19.62 3.84
N SER A 37 7.31 -19.14 4.97
CA SER A 37 7.22 -19.82 6.26
C SER A 37 5.93 -19.54 7.06
N GLY A 38 5.04 -18.67 6.56
CA GLY A 38 3.80 -18.26 7.24
C GLY A 38 2.61 -19.22 7.12
N GLY A 39 2.82 -20.52 7.35
CA GLY A 39 1.76 -21.53 7.40
C GLY A 39 1.00 -21.54 8.74
N VAL A 40 -0.34 -21.52 8.68
CA VAL A 40 -1.27 -21.38 9.81
C VAL A 40 -1.30 -22.60 10.74
N LYS A 41 -0.89 -22.44 12.02
CA LYS A 41 -1.58 -22.81 13.30
C LYS A 41 -0.60 -22.99 14.47
N GLY A 42 -0.91 -22.40 15.62
CA GLY A 42 -0.34 -22.80 16.91
C GLY A 42 -0.23 -21.68 17.93
N THR A 43 -0.91 -21.83 19.06
CA THR A 43 -0.82 -20.99 20.25
C THR A 43 0.60 -20.84 20.77
N GLY A 44 1.09 -19.61 20.92
CA GLY A 44 2.34 -19.30 21.62
C GLY A 44 2.84 -17.90 21.27
N ASN A 45 2.83 -17.00 22.26
CA ASN A 45 3.48 -15.69 22.32
C ASN A 45 3.88 -15.05 20.97
N ARG A 46 2.93 -14.36 20.33
CA ARG A 46 3.29 -13.26 19.43
C ARG A 46 3.67 -12.09 20.33
N GLU A 47 4.95 -11.76 20.42
CA GLU A 47 5.29 -10.33 20.50
C GLU A 47 4.48 -9.67 19.37
N ALA A 48 3.54 -8.79 19.72
CA ALA A 48 2.59 -8.25 18.77
C ALA A 48 3.38 -7.60 17.63
N GLU A 49 3.40 -8.25 16.46
CA GLU A 49 4.13 -7.72 15.33
C GLU A 49 3.56 -6.33 15.04
N VAL A 50 4.40 -5.31 15.20
CA VAL A 50 4.00 -3.92 15.01
C VAL A 50 3.38 -3.81 13.61
N PRO A 51 2.16 -3.27 13.47
CA PRO A 51 1.54 -3.17 12.16
C PRO A 51 2.45 -2.43 11.17
N PRO A 52 2.50 -2.84 9.88
CA PRO A 52 3.34 -2.19 8.87
C PRO A 52 3.18 -0.67 8.83
N ALA A 53 1.95 -0.17 8.94
CA ALA A 53 1.65 1.27 9.02
C ALA A 53 2.35 1.98 10.19
N PHE A 54 2.65 1.27 11.27
CA PHE A 54 3.24 1.79 12.51
C PHE A 54 4.73 1.49 12.66
N LYS A 55 5.32 0.68 11.76
CA LYS A 55 6.78 0.45 11.71
C LYS A 55 7.54 1.69 11.23
N GLN A 56 6.86 2.60 10.54
CA GLN A 56 7.43 3.84 10.02
C GLN A 56 7.42 4.95 11.08
N GLU A 57 8.60 5.51 11.33
CA GLU A 57 8.78 6.62 12.27
C GLU A 57 9.06 7.95 11.55
N GLU A 58 9.58 7.90 10.33
CA GLU A 58 9.90 9.06 9.52
C GLU A 58 8.94 9.23 8.35
N PHE A 59 8.69 10.47 7.94
CA PHE A 59 7.74 10.80 6.87
C PHE A 59 8.25 12.00 6.08
N ALA A 60 8.01 12.03 4.78
CA ALA A 60 8.28 13.23 3.96
C ALA A 60 7.25 14.32 4.29
N SER A 61 6.01 13.92 4.49
CA SER A 61 4.92 14.80 4.90
C SER A 61 5.10 15.27 6.34
N THR A 62 4.58 16.47 6.62
CA THR A 62 4.47 16.93 8.01
C THR A 62 3.34 16.19 8.72
N TYR A 63 3.43 16.05 10.05
CA TYR A 63 2.33 15.53 10.86
C TYR A 63 1.02 16.32 10.61
N GLU A 64 1.09 17.65 10.53
CA GLU A 64 -0.07 18.49 10.26
C GLU A 64 -0.74 18.15 8.90
N SER A 65 0.06 17.85 7.87
CA SER A 65 -0.46 17.43 6.56
C SER A 65 -1.21 16.10 6.64
N ARG A 66 -0.71 15.13 7.42
CA ARG A 66 -1.39 13.84 7.63
C ARG A 66 -2.64 14.01 8.49
N PHE A 67 -2.52 14.73 9.61
CA PHE A 67 -3.61 15.06 10.51
C PHE A 67 -4.81 15.70 9.78
N LYS A 68 -4.55 16.64 8.86
CA LYS A 68 -5.60 17.29 8.06
C LYS A 68 -6.41 16.32 7.20
N GLN A 69 -5.85 15.17 6.84
CA GLN A 69 -6.53 14.14 6.04
C GLN A 69 -7.24 13.09 6.89
N THR A 70 -6.99 13.03 8.20
CA THR A 70 -7.75 12.16 9.11
C THR A 70 -9.22 12.60 9.20
N PRO A 71 -10.16 11.70 9.55
CA PRO A 71 -11.56 12.10 9.77
C PRO A 71 -11.67 13.28 10.74
N ALA A 72 -12.35 14.34 10.33
CA ALA A 72 -12.59 15.51 11.17
C ALA A 72 -13.55 15.17 12.33
N GLU A 73 -13.51 15.96 13.41
CA GLU A 73 -14.46 15.81 14.53
C GLU A 73 -15.92 15.97 14.09
N THR A 74 -16.14 16.80 13.06
CA THR A 74 -17.44 17.02 12.40
C THR A 74 -17.87 15.88 11.47
N ASN A 75 -17.06 14.83 11.30
CA ASN A 75 -17.42 13.67 10.48
C ASN A 75 -18.70 13.01 11.04
N SER A 76 -19.67 12.72 10.19
CA SER A 76 -20.96 12.16 10.60
C SER A 76 -20.95 10.64 10.84
N ASN A 77 -19.92 9.93 10.40
CA ASN A 77 -19.89 8.46 10.36
C ASN A 77 -18.90 7.85 11.35
N VAL A 78 -17.77 8.52 11.62
CA VAL A 78 -16.70 8.00 12.47
C VAL A 78 -16.27 9.03 13.50
N VAL A 79 -15.69 8.56 14.60
CA VAL A 79 -15.23 9.37 15.73
C VAL A 79 -13.97 8.75 16.33
N PHE A 80 -13.06 9.59 16.84
CA PHE A 80 -11.92 9.12 17.62
C PHE A 80 -12.31 8.99 19.09
N GLU A 81 -11.94 7.87 19.73
CA GLU A 81 -12.19 7.68 21.16
C GLU A 81 -11.22 8.48 22.04
N GLY A 82 -10.07 8.85 21.49
CA GLY A 82 -9.05 9.67 22.13
C GLY A 82 -8.57 10.80 21.22
N VAL A 83 -7.26 11.03 21.22
CA VAL A 83 -6.65 12.10 20.42
C VAL A 83 -6.80 11.76 18.93
N ARG A 84 -7.43 12.68 18.18
CA ARG A 84 -7.61 12.56 16.72
C ARG A 84 -6.27 12.32 16.03
N GLY A 85 -6.19 11.24 15.25
CA GLY A 85 -4.99 10.83 14.52
C GLY A 85 -3.98 10.02 15.33
N GLU A 86 -4.25 9.78 16.62
CA GLU A 86 -3.36 9.06 17.56
C GLU A 86 -4.12 8.05 18.43
N SER A 87 -5.33 7.67 18.03
CA SER A 87 -6.18 6.74 18.78
C SER A 87 -7.08 5.94 17.86
N LEU A 88 -7.78 4.96 18.45
CA LEU A 88 -8.85 4.22 17.80
C LEU A 88 -9.93 5.16 17.25
N CYS A 89 -10.27 4.94 15.97
CA CYS A 89 -11.36 5.60 15.27
C CYS A 89 -12.50 4.58 15.05
N THR A 90 -13.67 4.83 15.66
CA THR A 90 -14.84 3.93 15.65
C THR A 90 -16.02 4.53 14.89
N LEU A 91 -17.04 3.70 14.62
CA LEU A 91 -18.26 4.15 13.94
C LEU A 91 -19.18 4.91 14.92
N LYS A 92 -19.74 6.04 14.49
CA LYS A 92 -20.77 6.75 15.26
C LYS A 92 -22.09 5.97 15.23
N PRO A 93 -22.85 5.93 16.34
CA PRO A 93 -24.22 5.42 16.32
C PRO A 93 -25.19 6.36 15.57
N PRO A 94 -26.14 5.84 14.76
CA PRO A 94 -26.21 4.45 14.32
C PRO A 94 -25.10 4.15 13.28
N PRO A 95 -24.42 2.99 13.39
CA PRO A 95 -23.29 2.69 12.52
C PRO A 95 -23.74 2.43 11.09
N ASP A 96 -22.87 2.79 10.13
CA ASP A 96 -23.04 2.35 8.74
C ASP A 96 -23.00 0.80 8.70
N PRO A 97 -24.06 0.11 8.23
CA PRO A 97 -24.13 -1.34 8.25
C PRO A 97 -23.02 -2.03 7.44
N THR A 98 -22.55 -1.40 6.36
CA THR A 98 -21.49 -1.97 5.52
C THR A 98 -20.16 -1.92 6.24
N LEU A 99 -19.82 -0.77 6.84
CA LEU A 99 -18.59 -0.62 7.61
C LEU A 99 -18.59 -1.51 8.85
N GLN A 100 -19.71 -1.54 9.58
CA GLN A 100 -19.86 -2.37 10.77
C GLN A 100 -19.64 -3.85 10.44
N LYS A 101 -20.21 -4.33 9.33
CA LYS A 101 -20.02 -5.70 8.88
C LYS A 101 -18.54 -6.02 8.63
N ILE A 102 -17.83 -5.14 7.91
CA ILE A 102 -16.41 -5.34 7.61
C ILE A 102 -15.56 -5.37 8.88
N LEU A 103 -15.80 -4.46 9.82
CA LEU A 103 -15.09 -4.41 11.10
C LEU A 103 -15.37 -5.65 11.96
N ASN A 104 -16.63 -6.08 12.02
CA ASN A 104 -17.04 -7.29 12.74
C ASN A 104 -16.41 -8.56 12.14
N GLU A 105 -16.38 -8.69 10.81
CA GLU A 105 -15.72 -9.82 10.12
C GLU A 105 -14.21 -9.87 10.39
N ALA A 106 -13.58 -8.71 10.59
CA ALA A 106 -12.18 -8.61 11.00
C ALA A 106 -11.97 -8.72 12.53
N GLY A 107 -13.04 -8.80 13.33
CA GLY A 107 -12.97 -8.90 14.79
C GLY A 107 -12.45 -7.63 15.48
N ILE A 108 -12.63 -6.46 14.87
CA ILE A 108 -12.17 -5.16 15.39
C ILE A 108 -13.35 -4.20 15.57
N ASN A 109 -13.20 -3.22 16.47
CA ASN A 109 -14.24 -2.22 16.75
C ASN A 109 -14.05 -0.91 15.97
N GLY A 110 -12.90 -0.73 15.33
CA GLY A 110 -12.50 0.48 14.66
C GLY A 110 -11.10 0.35 14.07
N ILE A 111 -10.59 1.45 13.53
CA ILE A 111 -9.25 1.51 12.92
C ILE A 111 -8.34 2.31 13.83
N GLU A 112 -7.21 1.73 14.20
CA GLU A 112 -6.18 2.42 14.98
C GLU A 112 -5.46 3.45 14.12
N TYR A 113 -5.15 4.60 14.72
CA TYR A 113 -4.33 5.63 14.10
C TYR A 113 -3.11 5.91 14.98
N LYS A 114 -1.99 6.14 14.30
CA LYS A 114 -0.76 6.67 14.90
C LYS A 114 -0.11 7.60 13.89
N ASN A 115 0.42 8.74 14.32
CA ASN A 115 1.04 9.73 13.44
C ASN A 115 0.10 10.21 12.32
N GLY A 116 -1.22 10.17 12.50
CA GLY A 116 -2.21 10.49 11.46
C GLY A 116 -2.31 9.44 10.33
N VAL A 117 -1.78 8.23 10.54
CA VAL A 117 -1.81 7.10 9.59
C VAL A 117 -2.72 5.99 10.15
N PRO A 118 -3.69 5.49 9.37
CA PRO A 118 -4.54 4.37 9.78
C PRO A 118 -3.83 3.02 9.59
N ASP A 119 -4.10 2.08 10.49
CA ASP A 119 -3.75 0.68 10.29
C ASP A 119 -4.92 -0.13 9.69
N PHE A 120 -4.85 -0.40 8.38
CA PHE A 120 -5.81 -1.26 7.70
C PHE A 120 -5.40 -2.74 7.66
N SER A 121 -4.28 -3.12 8.28
CA SER A 121 -3.80 -4.51 8.28
C SER A 121 -4.85 -5.53 8.74
N PRO A 122 -5.69 -5.26 9.78
CA PRO A 122 -6.73 -6.21 10.19
C PRO A 122 -7.83 -6.46 9.14
N VAL A 123 -8.04 -5.53 8.20
CA VAL A 123 -9.05 -5.65 7.12
C VAL A 123 -8.43 -5.96 5.76
N ALA A 124 -7.10 -5.99 5.67
CA ALA A 124 -6.38 -6.25 4.43
C ALA A 124 -6.59 -7.70 3.97
N LYS A 125 -6.84 -7.87 2.67
CA LYS A 125 -6.96 -9.17 1.99
C LYS A 125 -5.62 -9.66 1.44
N ALA A 126 -4.72 -8.73 1.13
CA ALA A 126 -3.35 -9.00 0.71
C ALA A 126 -2.45 -7.83 1.10
N GLN A 127 -1.16 -8.11 1.25
CA GLN A 127 -0.10 -7.11 1.39
C GLN A 127 1.10 -7.57 0.58
N LEU A 128 1.70 -6.64 -0.16
CA LEU A 128 2.87 -6.91 -1.00
C LEU A 128 3.72 -5.65 -1.15
N GLU A 129 4.95 -5.84 -1.62
CA GLU A 129 5.85 -4.76 -2.02
C GLU A 129 5.79 -4.59 -3.56
N ILE A 130 5.70 -3.33 -4.02
CA ILE A 130 5.87 -2.96 -5.44
C ILE A 130 7.28 -2.41 -5.66
N ASP A 131 7.75 -2.37 -6.91
CA ASP A 131 9.14 -1.96 -7.18
C ASP A 131 9.40 -0.49 -6.85
N TYR A 132 8.41 0.35 -7.11
CA TYR A 132 8.41 1.77 -6.78
C TYR A 132 6.99 2.33 -6.78
N MET A 133 6.77 3.38 -6.00
CA MET A 133 5.53 4.12 -5.98
C MET A 133 5.66 5.45 -6.71
N LEU A 134 4.75 5.71 -7.64
CA LEU A 134 4.67 6.99 -8.34
C LEU A 134 3.69 7.93 -7.64
N GLY A 135 4.06 9.22 -7.66
CA GLY A 135 3.22 10.33 -7.21
C GLY A 135 2.83 11.27 -8.35
N GLY A 136 1.94 12.20 -8.06
CA GLY A 136 1.51 13.25 -8.96
C GLY A 136 0.25 13.95 -8.49
N LYS A 137 -0.12 15.03 -9.18
CA LYS A 137 -1.39 15.77 -8.96
C LYS A 137 -2.20 15.81 -10.26
N GLY A 138 -3.52 15.91 -10.15
CA GLY A 138 -4.42 15.95 -11.30
C GLY A 138 -4.27 14.74 -12.21
N ALA A 139 -4.24 14.96 -13.53
CA ALA A 139 -4.09 13.88 -14.52
C ALA A 139 -2.83 13.01 -14.30
N LYS A 140 -1.71 13.63 -13.91
CA LYS A 140 -0.47 12.88 -13.61
C LYS A 140 -0.63 11.99 -12.36
N GLY A 141 -1.40 12.44 -11.38
CA GLY A 141 -1.71 11.65 -10.18
C GLY A 141 -2.56 10.42 -10.52
N ASN A 142 -3.55 10.57 -11.40
CA ASN A 142 -4.36 9.44 -11.86
C ASN A 142 -3.49 8.41 -12.60
N THR A 143 -2.65 8.87 -13.54
CA THR A 143 -1.72 7.99 -14.25
C THR A 143 -0.75 7.29 -13.30
N ALA A 144 -0.19 8.00 -12.30
CA ALA A 144 0.68 7.42 -11.30
C ALA A 144 -0.01 6.30 -10.49
N ARG A 145 -1.24 6.55 -10.04
CA ARG A 145 -2.06 5.56 -9.33
C ARG A 145 -2.32 4.32 -10.20
N ASP A 146 -2.66 4.52 -11.48
CA ASP A 146 -2.90 3.41 -12.40
C ASP A 146 -1.64 2.53 -12.57
N TYR A 147 -0.45 3.14 -12.64
CA TYR A 147 0.82 2.40 -12.65
C TYR A 147 1.06 1.61 -11.36
N ASN A 148 0.87 2.24 -10.19
CA ASN A 148 1.03 1.55 -8.90
C ASN A 148 0.07 0.35 -8.80
N PHE A 149 -1.18 0.52 -9.24
CA PHE A 149 -2.20 -0.52 -9.23
C PHE A 149 -1.88 -1.66 -10.20
N LYS A 150 -1.33 -1.33 -11.38
CA LYS A 150 -0.90 -2.34 -12.35
C LYS A 150 0.20 -3.23 -11.78
N GLN A 151 1.21 -2.62 -11.14
CA GLN A 151 2.27 -3.36 -10.45
C GLN A 151 1.69 -4.29 -9.38
N ALA A 152 0.80 -3.78 -8.53
CA ALA A 152 0.20 -4.58 -7.46
C ALA A 152 -0.66 -5.74 -8.00
N ASN A 153 -1.40 -5.52 -9.09
CA ASN A 153 -2.17 -6.56 -9.76
C ASN A 153 -1.26 -7.67 -10.33
N GLU A 154 -0.14 -7.30 -10.96
CA GLU A 154 0.85 -8.26 -11.48
C GLU A 154 1.47 -9.07 -10.34
N ARG A 155 1.89 -8.41 -9.25
CA ARG A 155 2.50 -9.06 -8.10
C ARG A 155 1.54 -10.02 -7.39
N LEU A 156 0.29 -9.64 -7.19
CA LEU A 156 -0.69 -10.54 -6.58
C LEU A 156 -1.00 -11.72 -7.52
N ALA A 157 -1.13 -11.50 -8.82
CA ALA A 157 -1.34 -12.59 -9.77
C ALA A 157 -0.19 -13.62 -9.71
N ASP A 158 1.05 -13.15 -9.66
CA ASP A 158 2.22 -14.02 -9.50
C ASP A 158 2.18 -14.80 -8.18
N GLN A 159 1.87 -14.14 -7.06
CA GLN A 159 1.74 -14.83 -5.76
C GLN A 159 0.65 -15.91 -5.78
N LEU A 160 -0.53 -15.62 -6.33
CA LEU A 160 -1.63 -16.58 -6.41
C LEU A 160 -1.29 -17.74 -7.35
N ASN A 161 -0.62 -17.48 -8.48
CA ASN A 161 -0.23 -18.55 -9.41
C ASN A 161 0.81 -19.52 -8.81
N ASN A 162 1.63 -19.04 -7.88
CA ASN A 162 2.63 -19.86 -7.20
C ASN A 162 2.09 -20.55 -5.93
N SER A 163 0.84 -20.29 -5.54
CA SER A 163 0.24 -20.84 -4.32
C SER A 163 -1.24 -21.21 -4.53
N PRO A 164 -1.55 -22.46 -4.87
CA PRO A 164 -2.93 -22.94 -5.02
C PRO A 164 -3.80 -22.71 -3.79
N GLU A 165 -3.24 -22.84 -2.59
CA GLU A 165 -3.94 -22.60 -1.32
C GLU A 165 -4.33 -21.13 -1.18
N LEU A 166 -3.42 -20.21 -1.51
CA LEU A 166 -3.71 -18.77 -1.48
C LEU A 166 -4.71 -18.41 -2.57
N ALA A 167 -4.56 -18.93 -3.80
CA ALA A 167 -5.53 -18.73 -4.87
C ALA A 167 -6.95 -19.16 -4.45
N ASN A 168 -7.07 -20.29 -3.75
CA ASN A 168 -8.36 -20.78 -3.24
C ASN A 168 -9.00 -19.82 -2.24
N GLN A 169 -8.21 -19.17 -1.36
CA GLN A 169 -8.74 -18.14 -0.44
C GLN A 169 -9.33 -16.94 -1.17
N PHE A 170 -8.84 -16.64 -2.37
CA PHE A 170 -9.40 -15.62 -3.26
C PHE A 170 -10.53 -16.17 -4.15
N GLY A 171 -10.88 -17.45 -4.03
CA GLY A 171 -11.86 -18.11 -4.90
C GLY A 171 -11.39 -18.22 -6.35
N MET A 172 -10.08 -18.37 -6.55
CA MET A 172 -9.42 -18.46 -7.86
C MET A 172 -8.66 -19.79 -7.99
N GLU A 173 -8.39 -20.19 -9.24
CA GLU A 173 -7.55 -21.35 -9.56
C GLU A 173 -6.17 -20.87 -10.01
N ALA A 174 -5.11 -21.43 -9.42
CA ALA A 174 -3.73 -21.05 -9.71
C ALA A 174 -3.26 -21.53 -11.09
N GLY A 175 -2.23 -20.88 -11.64
CA GLY A 175 -1.53 -21.29 -12.87
C GLY A 175 -1.92 -20.52 -14.13
N GLY A 176 -2.95 -19.68 -14.08
CA GLY A 176 -3.41 -18.86 -15.20
C GLY A 176 -3.97 -17.49 -14.82
N ILE A 177 -3.78 -17.06 -13.58
CA ILE A 177 -4.30 -15.78 -13.07
C ILE A 177 -3.53 -14.64 -13.71
N THR A 178 -4.23 -13.69 -14.32
CA THR A 178 -3.61 -12.49 -14.90
C THR A 178 -3.83 -11.26 -14.02
N ALA A 179 -3.01 -10.23 -14.21
CA ALA A 179 -3.22 -8.92 -13.57
C ALA A 179 -4.63 -8.35 -13.83
N LYS A 180 -5.20 -8.62 -15.02
CA LYS A 180 -6.57 -8.20 -15.37
C LYS A 180 -7.62 -8.97 -14.58
N ASP A 181 -7.38 -10.23 -14.22
CA ASP A 181 -8.30 -10.99 -13.38
C ASP A 181 -8.26 -10.52 -11.93
N ILE A 182 -7.09 -10.11 -11.43
CA ILE A 182 -6.96 -9.41 -10.14
C ILE A 182 -7.73 -8.09 -10.16
N GLU A 183 -7.63 -7.30 -11.22
CA GLU A 183 -8.40 -6.06 -11.37
C GLU A 183 -9.91 -6.31 -11.31
N LYS A 184 -10.41 -7.29 -12.09
CA LYS A 184 -11.83 -7.69 -12.07
C LYS A 184 -12.26 -8.17 -10.68
N TYR A 185 -11.45 -9.01 -10.03
CA TYR A 185 -11.70 -9.49 -8.69
C TYR A 185 -11.84 -8.32 -7.72
N ARG A 186 -10.92 -7.37 -7.77
CA ARG A 186 -10.87 -6.20 -6.91
C ARG A 186 -12.11 -5.31 -7.10
N VAL A 187 -12.51 -5.03 -8.35
CA VAL A 187 -13.74 -4.27 -8.67
C VAL A 187 -14.99 -5.01 -8.20
N LYS A 188 -15.12 -6.31 -8.51
CA LYS A 188 -16.28 -7.14 -8.14
C LYS A 188 -16.47 -7.20 -6.63
N ASN A 189 -15.38 -7.29 -5.87
CA ASN A 189 -15.40 -7.41 -4.41
C ASN A 189 -15.29 -6.06 -3.68
N LYS A 190 -15.39 -4.93 -4.40
CA LYS A 190 -15.32 -3.58 -3.82
C LYS A 190 -14.05 -3.35 -2.98
N LEU A 191 -12.92 -3.77 -3.53
CA LEU A 191 -11.60 -3.61 -2.93
C LEU A 191 -10.80 -2.52 -3.65
N THR A 192 -9.83 -1.92 -2.98
CA THR A 192 -8.87 -0.96 -3.53
C THR A 192 -7.46 -1.31 -3.05
N TRP A 193 -6.48 -0.96 -3.85
CA TRP A 193 -5.11 -0.89 -3.36
C TRP A 193 -4.95 0.37 -2.50
N HIS A 194 -4.40 0.20 -1.30
CA HIS A 194 -4.00 1.22 -0.35
C HIS A 194 -2.48 1.29 -0.36
N GLU A 195 -1.95 2.41 -0.83
CA GLU A 195 -0.53 2.72 -0.94
C GLU A 195 -0.03 3.23 0.42
N LEU A 196 0.86 2.50 1.10
CA LEU A 196 1.33 2.85 2.44
C LEU A 196 2.40 3.94 2.39
N ASN A 197 2.58 4.64 3.52
CA ASN A 197 3.47 5.80 3.65
C ASN A 197 4.96 5.49 3.45
N ASP A 198 5.36 4.23 3.40
CA ASP A 198 6.75 3.81 3.18
C ASP A 198 7.15 3.86 1.69
N GLY A 199 6.19 4.11 0.80
CA GLY A 199 6.42 4.26 -0.63
C GLY A 199 6.72 2.95 -1.37
N VAL A 200 6.55 1.80 -0.71
CA VAL A 200 6.86 0.48 -1.29
C VAL A 200 5.79 -0.56 -0.96
N THR A 201 5.20 -0.50 0.23
CA THR A 201 4.16 -1.44 0.65
C THR A 201 2.80 -1.00 0.10
N ILE A 202 2.02 -1.98 -0.37
CA ILE A 202 0.65 -1.78 -0.80
C ILE A 202 -0.25 -2.89 -0.24
N GLN A 203 -1.44 -2.51 0.21
CA GLN A 203 -2.42 -3.42 0.80
C GLN A 203 -3.70 -3.46 -0.03
N LEU A 204 -4.27 -4.65 -0.22
CA LEU A 204 -5.60 -4.81 -0.81
C LEU A 204 -6.66 -4.70 0.27
N VAL A 205 -7.41 -3.61 0.33
CA VAL A 205 -8.35 -3.31 1.42
C VAL A 205 -9.76 -3.02 0.90
N PRO A 206 -10.81 -3.12 1.72
CA PRO A 206 -12.16 -2.69 1.34
C PRO A 206 -12.21 -1.21 0.97
N THR A 207 -12.78 -0.89 -0.19
CA THR A 207 -12.86 0.48 -0.71
C THR A 207 -13.59 1.41 0.25
N GLU A 208 -14.66 0.94 0.88
CA GLU A 208 -15.45 1.74 1.83
C GLU A 208 -14.66 2.08 3.10
N ILE A 209 -13.83 1.15 3.61
CA ILE A 209 -12.94 1.43 4.75
C ILE A 209 -11.91 2.47 4.36
N ASN A 210 -11.19 2.25 3.25
CA ASN A 210 -10.16 3.17 2.77
C ASN A 210 -10.71 4.58 2.51
N ALA A 211 -11.94 4.68 2.00
CA ALA A 211 -12.60 5.96 1.75
C ALA A 211 -13.09 6.65 3.02
N LYS A 212 -13.61 5.89 4.00
CA LYS A 212 -14.20 6.48 5.20
C LYS A 212 -13.18 6.91 6.24
N PHE A 213 -12.14 6.10 6.42
CA PHE A 213 -11.04 6.34 7.33
C PHE A 213 -9.97 7.17 6.61
N GLY A 214 -10.26 8.46 6.41
CA GLY A 214 -9.41 9.38 5.65
C GLY A 214 -7.96 9.43 6.13
N HIS A 215 -7.02 9.60 5.21
CA HIS A 215 -5.60 9.59 5.49
C HIS A 215 -4.77 10.15 4.34
N LEU A 216 -3.51 10.44 4.63
CA LEU A 216 -2.47 10.70 3.64
C LEU A 216 -1.67 9.40 3.48
N GLY A 217 -1.83 8.70 2.36
CA GLY A 217 -1.07 7.48 2.05
C GLY A 217 0.23 7.75 1.28
N GLY A 218 0.87 6.70 0.77
CA GLY A 218 2.17 6.73 0.09
C GLY A 218 2.26 7.70 -1.08
N VAL A 219 1.24 7.80 -1.93
CA VAL A 219 1.22 8.81 -3.02
C VAL A 219 1.32 10.24 -2.46
N GLY A 220 0.75 10.49 -1.29
CA GLY A 220 0.87 11.75 -0.56
C GLY A 220 2.31 12.00 -0.09
N GLU A 221 3.01 10.96 0.36
CA GLU A 221 4.42 11.03 0.76
C GLU A 221 5.34 11.29 -0.44
N ILE A 222 5.13 10.60 -1.57
CA ILE A 222 5.88 10.88 -2.81
C ILE A 222 5.67 12.34 -3.24
N ASN A 223 4.42 12.82 -3.19
CA ASN A 223 4.09 14.21 -3.49
C ASN A 223 4.68 15.21 -2.49
N ALA A 224 5.02 14.78 -1.28
CA ALA A 224 5.70 15.57 -0.26
C ALA A 224 7.23 15.51 -0.37
N GLY A 225 7.77 14.70 -1.28
CA GLY A 225 9.22 14.59 -1.54
C GLY A 225 9.84 13.25 -1.19
N ALA A 226 9.08 12.20 -0.87
CA ALA A 226 9.65 10.85 -0.77
C ALA A 226 10.10 10.36 -2.15
N PHE A 227 11.38 10.05 -2.31
CA PHE A 227 11.97 9.59 -3.57
C PHE A 227 13.12 8.61 -3.29
N GLU A 228 12.82 7.46 -2.69
CA GLU A 228 13.52 6.18 -2.88
C GLU A 228 12.87 5.08 -1.99
N PRO A 229 12.91 3.79 -2.38
CA PRO A 229 12.55 2.70 -1.47
C PRO A 229 13.50 2.71 -0.26
N GLY A 230 13.02 3.22 0.88
CA GLY A 230 13.81 3.35 2.10
C GLY A 230 14.56 4.68 2.29
N GLY A 231 14.24 5.74 1.54
CA GLY A 231 14.88 7.05 1.68
C GLY A 231 13.90 8.22 1.55
N PHE A 232 13.65 8.94 2.65
CA PHE A 232 13.05 10.26 2.59
C PHE A 232 14.07 11.24 1.98
N ALA A 233 13.64 12.13 1.08
CA ALA A 233 14.52 13.20 0.64
C ALA A 233 15.00 13.98 1.86
N ASN A 234 16.32 14.00 2.02
CA ASN A 234 17.04 14.73 3.07
C ASN A 234 16.37 16.08 3.36
N LYS A 235 16.04 16.32 4.63
CA LYS A 235 15.90 17.67 5.18
C LYS A 235 17.26 18.24 5.52
#